data_AF-A0A930TJ12-F1
#
_entry.id   AF-A0A930TJ12-F1
#
_cell.length_a   1.000
_cell.length_b   1.000
_cell.length_c   1.000
_cell.angle_alpha   90.00
_cell.angle_beta   90.00
_cell.angle_gamma   90.00
#
_symmetry.space_group_name_H-M   'P 1'
#
loop_
_entity.id
_entity.type
_entity.pdbx_description
1 polymer ?
#
loop_
_entity_poly.entity_id
_entity_poly.type
_entity_poly.pdbx_seq_one_letter_code
_entity_poly.pdbx_strand_id
1 'polypeptide(L)' 'MAFRDGIARLQKLHRIPCDRCVYFTGCQYLKCTVHPHKALTEEAGDCLDFEPASARKLVYQGSRKRWSKTRSIQP' A
#
# COMPACT_ATOMS: atom_id res chain seq x y z
N MET A 1 -30.93 -19.45 1.66
CA MET A 1 -29.88 -19.07 0.68
C MET A 1 -28.82 -18.12 1.24
N ALA A 2 -28.81 -17.76 2.53
CA ALA A 2 -27.89 -16.73 3.06
C ALA A 2 -26.38 -17.10 3.10
N PHE A 3 -26.04 -18.39 3.21
CA PHE A 3 -24.63 -18.81 3.34
C PHE A 3 -23.81 -18.63 2.06
N ARG A 4 -24.42 -18.85 0.88
CA ARG A 4 -23.72 -18.74 -0.41
C ARG A 4 -23.32 -17.29 -0.68
N ASP A 5 -24.19 -16.35 -0.35
CA ASP A 5 -23.96 -14.92 -0.53
C ASP A 5 -22.85 -14.41 0.40
N GLY A 6 -22.80 -14.90 1.64
CA GLY A 6 -21.72 -14.59 2.59
C GLY A 6 -20.34 -15.04 2.07
N ILE A 7 -20.26 -16.25 1.51
CA ILE A 7 -19.01 -16.79 0.93
C ILE A 7 -18.60 -15.96 -0.29
N ALA A 8 -19.53 -15.63 -1.19
CA ALA A 8 -19.24 -14.81 -2.36
C ALA A 8 -18.71 -13.43 -1.98
N ARG A 9 -19.28 -12.81 -0.93
CA ARG A 9 -18.83 -11.51 -0.42
C ARG A 9 -17.41 -11.59 0.17
N LEU A 10 -17.13 -12.61 0.97
CA LEU A 10 -15.78 -12.85 1.51
C LEU A 10 -14.76 -13.05 0.39
N GLN A 11 -15.09 -13.83 -0.64
CA GLN A 11 -14.22 -14.04 -1.80
C GLN A 11 -13.91 -12.73 -2.54
N LYS A 12 -14.88 -11.82 -2.67
CA LYS A 12 -14.64 -10.49 -3.24
C LYS A 12 -13.72 -9.65 -2.35
N LEU A 13 -13.98 -9.60 -1.05
CA LEU A 13 -13.16 -8.84 -0.10
C LEU A 13 -11.71 -9.32 -0.05
N HIS A 14 -11.49 -10.63 -0.11
CA HIS A 14 -10.14 -11.23 -0.15
C HIS A 14 -9.34 -10.87 -1.41
N ARG A 15 -9.98 -10.42 -2.50
CA ARG A 15 -9.30 -10.00 -3.72
C ARG A 15 -8.73 -8.58 -3.63
N ILE A 16 -9.16 -7.78 -2.66
CA ILE A 16 -8.75 -6.38 -2.53
C ILE A 16 -7.32 -6.31 -1.97
N PRO A 17 -6.36 -5.70 -2.68
CA PRO A 17 -4.95 -5.70 -2.27
C PRO A 17 -4.59 -4.61 -1.25
N CYS A 18 -5.54 -4.10 -0.45
CA CYS A 18 -5.28 -2.98 0.49
C CYS A 18 -4.15 -3.29 1.49
N ASP A 19 -3.97 -4.54 1.90
CA ASP A 19 -2.92 -4.97 2.83
C ASP A 19 -1.51 -4.79 2.27
N ARG A 20 -1.38 -4.75 0.93
CA ARG A 20 -0.10 -4.58 0.22
C ARG A 20 0.17 -3.15 -0.23
N CYS A 21 -0.72 -2.20 0.11
CA CYS A 21 -0.60 -0.79 -0.25
C CYS A 21 0.34 -0.03 0.71
N VAL A 22 1.12 0.94 0.20
CA VAL A 22 1.99 1.82 1.01
C VAL A 22 1.23 2.65 2.04
N TYR A 23 -0.04 2.96 1.76
CA TYR A 23 -0.88 3.84 2.58
C TYR A 23 -1.68 3.10 3.65
N PHE A 24 -1.58 1.77 3.69
CA PHE A 24 -2.28 0.95 4.67
C PHE A 24 -1.58 1.01 6.02
N THR A 25 -2.28 1.50 7.04
CA THR A 25 -1.72 1.68 8.40
C THR A 25 -2.08 0.52 9.34
N GLY A 26 -3.05 -0.32 8.97
CA GLY A 26 -3.47 -1.47 9.80
C GLY A 26 -4.23 -1.10 11.07
N CYS A 27 -4.56 0.17 11.29
CA CYS A 27 -5.36 0.62 12.42
C CYS A 27 -6.85 0.46 12.14
N GLN A 28 -7.63 -0.04 13.11
CA GLN A 28 -9.09 -0.18 13.00
C GLN A 28 -9.79 1.16 12.68
N TYR A 29 -9.26 2.26 13.23
CA TYR A 29 -9.81 3.62 13.07
C TYR A 29 -9.28 4.34 11.82
N LEU A 30 -8.10 3.95 11.32
CA LEU A 30 -7.45 4.58 10.18
C LEU A 30 -6.83 3.50 9.30
N LYS A 31 -7.69 2.83 8.53
CA LYS A 31 -7.29 1.69 7.68
C LYS A 31 -6.32 2.14 6.57
N CYS A 32 -6.63 3.27 5.92
CA CYS A 32 -5.82 3.89 4.86
C CYS A 32 -5.70 5.39 5.13
N THR A 33 -4.54 5.97 4.83
CA THR A 33 -4.29 7.41 5.01
C THR A 33 -4.93 8.28 3.91
N VAL A 34 -5.17 7.74 2.72
CA VAL A 34 -5.78 8.47 1.59
C VAL A 34 -7.30 8.42 1.69
N HIS A 35 -7.86 7.21 1.78
CA HIS A 35 -9.31 6.97 1.84
C HIS A 35 -9.67 6.03 3.00
N PRO A 36 -9.77 6.54 4.25
CA PRO A 36 -10.02 5.69 5.42
C PRO A 36 -11.37 4.97 5.38
N HIS A 37 -12.37 5.55 4.69
CA HIS A 37 -13.72 5.00 4.56
C HIS A 37 -13.87 3.96 3.43
N LYS A 38 -13.01 4.02 2.41
CA LYS A 38 -13.04 3.07 1.26
C LYS A 38 -12.13 1.86 1.46
N ALA A 39 -11.20 1.92 2.41
CA ALA A 39 -10.26 0.83 2.63
C ALA A 39 -10.97 -0.48 3.06
N LEU A 40 -10.56 -1.60 2.44
CA LEU A 40 -11.11 -2.95 2.69
C LEU A 40 -12.61 -3.07 2.36
N THR A 41 -13.12 -2.29 1.41
CA THR A 41 -14.48 -2.44 0.86
C THR A 41 -14.43 -2.83 -0.62
N GLU A 42 -15.55 -3.32 -1.18
CA GLU A 42 -15.62 -3.70 -2.61
C GLU A 42 -15.17 -2.56 -3.55
N GLU A 43 -15.30 -1.30 -3.16
CA GLU A 43 -14.84 -0.12 -3.92
C GLU A 43 -13.32 0.03 -3.97
N ALA A 44 -12.58 -0.54 -3.02
CA ALA A 44 -11.11 -0.49 -3.02
C ALA A 44 -10.46 -1.47 -3.99
N GLY A 45 -11.23 -2.35 -4.64
CA GLY A 45 -10.72 -3.22 -5.70
C GLY A 45 -10.14 -2.44 -6.88
N ASP A 46 -10.77 -1.31 -7.24
CA ASP A 46 -10.37 -0.41 -8.33
C ASP A 46 -9.78 0.91 -7.80
N CYS A 47 -9.03 0.84 -6.69
CA CYS A 47 -8.42 2.02 -6.09
C CYS A 47 -7.35 2.63 -7.02
N LEU A 48 -7.60 3.84 -7.52
CA LEU A 48 -6.67 4.57 -8.41
C LEU A 48 -5.38 5.01 -7.69
N ASP A 49 -5.45 5.20 -6.38
CA ASP A 49 -4.32 5.60 -5.53
C ASP A 49 -3.52 4.39 -5.01
N PHE A 50 -3.78 3.19 -5.53
CA PHE A 50 -3.12 1.97 -5.08
C PHE A 50 -1.64 1.96 -5.49
N GLU A 51 -0.77 2.16 -4.50
CA GLU A 51 0.68 2.08 -4.66
C GLU A 51 1.23 0.86 -3.91
N PRO A 52 1.86 -0.11 -4.60
CA PRO A 52 2.36 -1.31 -3.95
C PRO A 52 3.55 -0.99 -3.04
N ALA A 53 3.57 -1.54 -1.83
CA ALA A 53 4.63 -1.31 -0.83
C ALA A 53 6.04 -1.67 -1.33
N SER A 54 6.15 -2.57 -2.31
CA SER A 54 7.39 -2.95 -2.96
C SER A 54 7.97 -1.87 -3.88
N ALA A 55 7.14 -1.03 -4.52
CA ALA A 55 7.60 0.04 -5.42
C ALA A 55 8.44 1.10 -4.70
N ARG A 56 8.15 1.35 -3.42
CA ARG A 56 8.91 2.28 -2.58
C ARG A 56 10.38 1.89 -2.39
N LYS A 57 10.73 0.60 -2.55
CA LYS A 57 12.14 0.17 -2.44
C LYS A 57 12.99 0.58 -3.64
N LEU A 58 12.40 0.79 -4.82
CA LEU A 58 13.14 1.23 -6.00
C LEU A 58 13.51 2.72 -5.95
N VAL A 59 12.63 3.55 -5.37
CA VAL A 59 12.86 5.01 -5.30
C VAL A 59 13.92 5.38 -4.26
N TYR A 60 14.03 4.65 -3.14
CA TYR A 60 15.01 4.96 -2.09
C TYR A 60 16.46 4.52 -2.43
N GLN A 61 16.65 3.62 -3.40
CA GLN A 61 17.99 3.13 -3.76
C GLN A 61 18.78 4.12 -4.65
N GLY A 62 18.13 5.16 -5.20
CA GLY A 62 18.78 6.18 -6.01
C GLY A 62 19.57 7.24 -5.23
N SER A 63 19.32 7.41 -3.93
CA SER A 63 19.84 8.59 -3.20
C SER A 63 21.02 8.31 -2.26
N ARG A 64 21.37 7.05 -1.98
CA ARG A 64 22.52 6.72 -1.09
C ARG A 64 23.89 6.67 -1.80
N LYS A 65 23.94 6.60 -3.13
CA LYS A 65 25.22 6.46 -3.86
C LYS A 65 25.95 7.79 -4.12
N ARG A 66 25.38 8.95 -3.73
CA ARG A 66 26.00 10.27 -3.95
C ARG A 66 26.80 10.82 -2.75
N TRP A 67 26.69 10.25 -1.55
CA TRP A 67 27.45 10.77 -0.38
C TRP A 67 28.87 10.17 -0.24
N SER A 68 29.20 9.11 -0.97
CA SER A 68 30.50 8.42 -0.82
C SER A 68 31.64 9.03 -1.65
N LYS A 69 31.40 10.06 -2.49
CA LYS A 69 32.40 10.55 -3.46
C LYS A 69 32.85 12.01 -3.31
N THR A 70 32.41 12.75 -2.30
CA THR A 70 32.88 14.13 -2.06
C THR A 70 33.45 14.30 -0.65
N ARG A 71 34.35 13.39 -0.27
CA ARG A 71 35.24 13.56 0.90
C ARG A 71 36.71 13.45 0.52
N SER A 72 37.02 13.86 -0.71
CA SER A 72 38.38 14.16 -1.19
C SER A 72 38.43 15.63 -1.57
N ILE A 73 38.33 16.50 -0.56
CA ILE A 73 38.92 17.83 -0.64
C ILE A 73 39.86 17.89 0.56
N GLN A 74 41.11 17.44 0.34
CA GLN A 74 42.27 17.98 1.04
C GLN A 74 42.47 19.40 0.48
N PRO A 75 42.75 20.40 1.33
CA PRO A 75 44.05 20.53 1.98
C PRO A 75 44.01 20.51 3.52
#